data_AF-A0A6T9AGC0-F1
#
_entry.id   AF-A0A6T9AGC0-F1
#
_cell.length_a   1.000
_cell.length_b   1.000
_cell.length_c   1.000
_cell.angle_alpha   90.00
_cell.angle_beta   90.00
_cell.angle_gamma   90.00
#
_symmetry.space_group_name_H-M   'P 1'
#
loop_
_entity.id
_entity.type
_entity.pdbx_description
1 polymer ?
#
loop_
_entity_poly.entity_id
_entity_poly.type
_entity_poly.pdbx_seq_one_letter_code
_entity_poly.pdbx_strand_id
1 'polypeptide(L)'
;FGIRIKLSCDHALAKQLTSWASMSRLPQLAAAAGAAAAAIGFYRWYKQRQGRFVCMSYNILIETKTYPNRPDSHWPNRKDLLIKQILDRAPDLLGLQECGPGQVPELRAALSPAGYHVQHLFREVPGEEAEALMLAVNPATMEVGESGDLLARHGDATRRW
;
A
#
# COMPACT_ATOMS: atom_id res chain seq x y z
N PHE A 1 -9.12 -13.03 -8.12
CA PHE A 1 -9.07 -12.03 -7.03
C PHE A 1 -9.80 -10.78 -7.50
N GLY A 2 -10.74 -10.26 -6.71
CA GLY A 2 -11.49 -9.05 -7.06
C GLY A 2 -11.59 -8.15 -5.85
N ILE A 3 -10.96 -6.99 -5.88
CA ILE A 3 -11.18 -5.93 -4.89
C ILE A 3 -12.01 -4.84 -5.56
N ARG A 4 -13.17 -4.54 -4.99
CA ARG A 4 -13.94 -3.36 -5.36
C ARG A 4 -13.41 -2.21 -4.51
N ILE A 5 -12.55 -1.41 -5.13
CA ILE A 5 -11.99 -0.22 -4.49
C ILE A 5 -12.93 0.95 -4.78
N LYS A 6 -13.38 1.61 -3.72
CA LYS A 6 -14.15 2.84 -3.85
C LYS A 6 -13.16 3.99 -3.79
N LEU A 7 -13.14 4.81 -4.84
CA LEU A 7 -12.42 6.07 -4.79
C LEU A 7 -13.14 6.96 -3.78
N SER A 8 -12.54 7.14 -2.60
CA SER A 8 -13.01 8.11 -1.63
C SER A 8 -12.52 9.48 -2.07
N CYS A 9 -13.45 10.32 -2.50
CA CYS A 9 -13.20 11.71 -2.78
C CYS A 9 -13.75 12.60 -1.67
N ASP A 10 -13.76 12.21 -0.39
CA ASP A 10 -14.22 13.15 0.65
C ASP A 10 -13.70 12.92 2.08
N HIS A 11 -13.18 14.03 2.63
CA HIS A 11 -13.18 14.48 4.03
C HIS A 11 -12.27 13.82 5.10
N ALA A 12 -11.16 14.49 5.42
CA ALA A 12 -10.57 14.48 6.77
C ALA A 12 -9.65 15.67 7.16
N LEU A 13 -9.73 16.86 6.52
CA LEU A 13 -8.80 17.97 6.87
C LEU A 13 -9.44 19.20 7.54
N ALA A 14 -10.77 19.29 7.62
CA ALA A 14 -11.44 20.53 8.04
C ALA A 14 -11.70 20.67 9.56
N LYS A 15 -11.44 19.64 10.39
CA LYS A 15 -11.86 19.64 11.81
C LYS A 15 -10.76 19.93 12.85
N GLN A 16 -9.49 20.10 12.46
CA GLN A 16 -8.40 20.29 13.43
C GLN A 16 -7.81 21.72 13.52
N LEU A 17 -8.32 22.70 12.78
CA LEU A 17 -7.67 24.03 12.67
C LEU A 17 -8.28 25.16 13.51
N THR A 18 -9.26 24.93 14.41
CA THR A 18 -10.04 26.03 15.01
C THR A 18 -9.87 26.31 16.51
N SER A 19 -8.96 25.68 17.27
CA SER A 19 -8.94 25.87 18.75
C SER A 19 -7.70 26.56 19.37
N TRP A 20 -6.90 27.32 18.63
CA TRP A 20 -5.67 27.92 19.19
C TRP A 20 -5.66 29.45 19.02
N ALA A 21 -6.55 30.12 19.76
CA ALA A 21 -6.57 31.57 19.86
C ALA A 21 -6.75 32.02 21.33
N SER A 22 -5.75 31.79 22.17
CA SER A 22 -5.30 32.75 23.20
C SER A 22 -4.08 32.22 23.94
N MET A 23 -2.94 32.91 23.81
CA MET A 23 -1.97 33.24 24.87
C MET A 23 -0.63 33.69 24.24
N SER A 24 0.15 34.42 25.05
CA SER A 24 1.39 35.16 24.84
C SER A 24 2.31 34.72 23.67
N ARG A 25 2.53 35.69 22.77
CA ARG A 25 3.05 35.53 21.41
C ARG A 25 4.52 35.90 21.31
N LEU A 26 5.36 34.94 20.94
CA LEU A 26 6.53 35.08 20.05
C LEU A 26 7.09 33.68 19.67
N PRO A 27 7.36 32.74 20.60
CA PRO A 27 7.76 31.37 20.23
C PRO A 27 6.59 30.54 19.68
N GLN A 28 5.36 30.82 20.11
CA GLN A 28 4.14 30.18 19.58
C GLN A 28 3.79 30.65 18.16
N LEU A 29 4.17 31.86 17.76
CA LEU A 29 3.95 32.36 16.39
C LEU A 29 4.85 31.64 15.39
N ALA A 30 6.12 31.38 15.75
CA ALA A 30 7.03 30.61 14.92
C ALA A 30 6.58 29.14 14.79
N ALA A 31 6.15 28.51 15.89
CA ALA A 31 5.59 27.16 15.86
C ALA A 31 4.27 27.09 15.06
N ALA A 32 3.39 28.07 15.20
CA ALA A 32 2.14 28.17 14.43
C ALA A 32 2.41 28.43 12.93
N ALA A 33 3.40 29.26 12.59
CA ALA A 33 3.83 29.48 11.22
C ALA A 33 4.44 28.21 10.60
N GLY A 34 5.25 27.46 11.37
CA GLY A 34 5.79 26.16 10.95
C GLY A 34 4.70 25.12 10.73
N ALA A 35 3.73 25.02 11.64
CA ALA A 35 2.58 24.12 11.50
C ALA A 35 1.69 24.49 10.31
N ALA A 36 1.44 25.79 10.08
CA ALA A 36 0.68 26.27 8.93
C ALA A 36 1.42 25.99 7.60
N ALA A 37 2.73 26.18 7.55
CA ALA A 37 3.54 25.86 6.38
C ALA A 37 3.53 24.35 6.09
N ALA A 38 3.64 23.50 7.12
CA ALA A 38 3.52 22.05 6.99
C ALA A 38 2.11 21.65 6.50
N ALA A 39 1.05 22.26 7.03
CA ALA A 39 -0.33 22.01 6.61
C ALA A 39 -0.59 22.45 5.16
N ILE A 40 -0.06 23.60 4.74
CA ILE A 40 -0.15 24.08 3.35
C ILE A 40 0.67 23.18 2.41
N GLY A 41 1.87 22.78 2.82
CA GLY A 41 2.72 21.83 2.07
C GLY A 41 2.03 20.49 1.89
N PHE A 42 1.46 19.96 2.99
CA PHE A 42 0.66 18.74 2.98
C PHE A 42 -0.58 18.89 2.10
N TYR A 43 -1.32 20.01 2.19
CA TYR A 43 -2.50 20.27 1.38
C TYR A 43 -2.18 20.37 -0.11
N ARG A 44 -1.08 21.03 -0.49
CA ARG A 44 -0.61 21.12 -1.89
C ARG A 44 -0.19 19.75 -2.42
N TRP A 45 0.59 19.01 -1.64
CA TRP A 45 0.97 17.64 -1.96
C TRP A 45 -0.26 16.73 -2.13
N TYR A 46 -1.22 16.84 -1.21
CA TYR A 46 -2.49 16.12 -1.23
C TYR A 46 -3.32 16.48 -2.47
N LYS A 47 -3.51 17.78 -2.77
CA LYS A 47 -4.23 18.25 -3.96
C LYS A 47 -3.55 17.85 -5.27
N GLN A 48 -2.22 17.84 -5.31
CA GLN A 48 -1.46 17.39 -6.47
C GLN A 48 -1.62 15.87 -6.71
N ARG A 49 -1.75 15.08 -5.63
CA ARG A 49 -2.09 13.65 -5.73
C ARG A 49 -3.54 13.38 -6.11
N GLN A 50 -4.49 14.21 -5.67
CA GLN A 50 -5.91 14.01 -5.99
C GLN A 50 -6.23 14.05 -7.50
N GLY A 51 -5.34 14.57 -8.35
CA GLY A 51 -5.51 14.55 -9.81
C GLY A 51 -4.94 13.31 -10.51
N ARG A 52 -4.20 12.43 -9.82
CA ARG A 52 -3.49 11.33 -10.48
C ARG A 52 -3.47 10.06 -9.64
N PHE A 53 -4.27 9.09 -10.06
CA PHE A 53 -4.20 7.72 -9.58
C PHE A 53 -2.91 7.04 -10.07
N VAL A 54 -2.10 6.52 -9.13
CA VAL A 54 -0.86 5.80 -9.40
C VAL A 54 -1.06 4.34 -9.03
N CYS A 55 -1.06 3.48 -10.05
CA CYS A 55 -1.04 2.04 -9.89
C CYS A 55 0.35 1.49 -10.20
N MET A 56 0.78 0.50 -9.43
CA MET A 56 2.06 -0.19 -9.59
C MET A 56 1.80 -1.70 -9.57
N SER A 57 2.34 -2.43 -10.56
CA SER A 57 2.28 -3.90 -10.59
C SER A 57 3.68 -4.44 -10.79
N TYR A 58 4.10 -5.40 -9.96
CA TYR A 58 5.42 -6.03 -10.04
C TYR A 58 5.32 -7.53 -9.84
N ASN A 59 5.89 -8.29 -10.78
CA ASN A 59 6.28 -9.65 -10.53
C ASN A 59 7.63 -9.61 -9.81
N ILE A 60 7.66 -10.05 -8.55
CA ILE A 60 8.82 -9.86 -7.69
C ILE A 60 9.75 -11.05 -7.68
N LEU A 61 9.55 -12.10 -8.49
CA LEU A 61 10.32 -13.34 -8.44
C LEU A 61 10.20 -14.05 -7.07
N ILE A 62 9.75 -15.30 -7.06
CA ILE A 62 9.67 -16.05 -5.81
C ILE A 62 11.08 -16.31 -5.21
N GLU A 63 11.19 -16.32 -3.88
CA GLU A 63 12.48 -16.43 -3.16
C GLU A 63 13.28 -17.70 -3.48
N THR A 64 12.58 -18.78 -3.83
CA THR A 64 13.15 -20.08 -4.18
C THR A 64 13.80 -20.08 -5.57
N LYS A 65 13.39 -19.15 -6.44
CA LYS A 65 13.91 -19.03 -7.80
C LYS A 65 15.20 -18.20 -7.80
N THR A 66 16.31 -18.92 -7.73
CA THR A 66 17.66 -18.35 -7.77
C THR A 66 18.37 -18.75 -9.06
N TYR A 67 19.18 -17.84 -9.62
CA TYR A 67 19.96 -18.12 -10.82
C TYR A 67 21.44 -18.23 -10.46
N PRO A 68 22.14 -19.32 -10.81
CA PRO A 68 23.54 -19.55 -10.40
C PRO A 68 24.51 -18.41 -10.72
N ASN A 69 24.27 -17.68 -11.81
CA ASN A 69 25.12 -16.59 -12.28
C ASN A 69 24.55 -15.19 -11.96
N ARG A 70 23.52 -15.10 -11.10
CA ARG A 70 22.90 -13.84 -10.67
C ARG A 70 22.65 -13.85 -9.16
N PRO A 71 23.69 -13.65 -8.33
CA PRO A 71 23.53 -13.63 -6.89
C PRO A 71 22.59 -12.50 -6.42
N ASP A 72 22.43 -11.44 -7.21
CA ASP A 72 21.45 -10.37 -7.01
C ASP A 72 19.99 -10.83 -7.13
N SER A 73 19.73 -12.02 -7.71
CA SER A 73 18.38 -12.59 -7.76
C SER A 73 17.91 -13.16 -6.43
N HIS A 74 18.80 -13.38 -5.48
CA HIS A 74 18.45 -13.89 -4.15
C HIS A 74 17.62 -12.85 -3.41
N TRP A 75 16.51 -13.27 -2.79
CA TRP A 75 15.58 -12.38 -2.10
C TRP A 75 16.25 -11.37 -1.14
N PRO A 76 17.17 -11.79 -0.24
CA PRO A 76 17.85 -10.86 0.67
C PRO A 76 18.59 -9.72 -0.02
N ASN A 77 19.10 -9.95 -1.25
CA ASN A 77 19.93 -8.99 -1.97
C ASN A 77 19.12 -7.93 -2.73
N ARG A 78 17.82 -8.17 -2.94
CA ARG A 78 16.96 -7.31 -3.77
C ARG A 78 15.75 -6.73 -3.05
N LYS A 79 15.39 -7.27 -1.87
CA LYS A 79 14.20 -6.83 -1.13
C LYS A 79 14.23 -5.36 -0.76
N ASP A 80 15.36 -4.85 -0.29
CA ASP A 80 15.48 -3.46 0.17
C ASP A 80 15.33 -2.48 -0.99
N LEU A 81 15.89 -2.81 -2.16
CA LEU A 81 15.74 -2.00 -3.36
C LEU A 81 14.29 -1.99 -3.85
N LEU A 82 13.62 -3.15 -3.86
CA LEU A 82 12.20 -3.26 -4.19
C LEU A 82 11.33 -2.42 -3.24
N ILE A 83 11.52 -2.59 -1.93
CA ILE A 83 10.78 -1.85 -0.90
C ILE A 83 10.99 -0.35 -1.06
N LYS A 84 12.25 0.10 -1.22
CA LYS A 84 12.57 1.50 -1.46
C LYS A 84 11.84 2.03 -2.70
N GLN A 85 11.84 1.29 -3.80
CA GLN A 85 11.17 1.69 -5.04
C GLN A 85 9.65 1.84 -4.88
N ILE A 86 9.02 0.98 -4.07
CA ILE A 86 7.60 1.05 -3.74
C ILE A 86 7.33 2.30 -2.88
N LEU A 87 8.09 2.50 -1.81
CA LEU A 87 7.90 3.60 -0.87
C LEU A 87 8.18 4.97 -1.49
N ASP A 88 9.22 5.10 -2.31
CA ASP A 88 9.55 6.35 -3.00
C ASP A 88 8.45 6.77 -3.99
N ARG A 89 7.84 5.79 -4.67
CA ARG A 89 6.73 6.04 -5.61
C ARG A 89 5.42 6.26 -4.89
N ALA A 90 5.25 5.61 -3.73
CA ALA A 90 4.03 5.59 -2.93
C ALA A 90 2.77 5.47 -3.80
N PRO A 91 2.59 4.33 -4.51
CA PRO A 91 1.41 4.09 -5.34
C PRO A 91 0.14 4.06 -4.50
N ASP A 92 -0.98 4.46 -5.10
CA ASP A 92 -2.30 4.35 -4.47
C ASP A 92 -2.75 2.89 -4.40
N LEU A 93 -2.39 2.14 -5.45
CA LEU A 93 -2.64 0.71 -5.59
C LEU A 93 -1.37 -0.02 -6.02
N LEU A 94 -0.99 -1.05 -5.27
CA LEU A 94 0.14 -1.91 -5.57
C LEU A 94 -0.34 -3.36 -5.71
N GLY A 95 -0.02 -4.00 -6.83
CA GLY A 95 -0.13 -5.44 -7.03
C GLY A 95 1.25 -6.09 -7.10
N LEU A 96 1.46 -7.16 -6.34
CA LEU A 96 2.66 -7.98 -6.37
C LEU A 96 2.31 -9.41 -6.78
N GLN A 97 3.11 -10.00 -7.67
CA GLN A 97 3.02 -11.40 -8.10
C GLN A 97 4.28 -12.18 -7.74
N GLU A 98 4.20 -13.51 -7.69
CA GLU A 98 5.28 -14.43 -7.27
C GLU A 98 5.79 -14.16 -5.84
N CYS A 99 4.90 -13.79 -4.90
CA CYS A 99 5.30 -13.59 -3.51
C CYS A 99 5.42 -14.93 -2.77
N GLY A 100 6.63 -15.35 -2.42
CA GLY A 100 6.87 -16.57 -1.63
C GLY A 100 6.40 -16.46 -0.17
N PRO A 101 6.27 -17.60 0.54
CA PRO A 101 5.78 -17.64 1.92
C PRO A 101 6.64 -16.85 2.92
N GLY A 102 7.95 -16.79 2.71
CA GLY A 102 8.87 -15.96 3.50
C GLY A 102 8.84 -14.48 3.11
N GLN A 103 8.51 -14.18 1.84
CA GLN A 103 8.49 -12.80 1.34
C GLN A 103 7.25 -12.03 1.81
N VAL A 104 6.07 -12.67 1.84
CA VAL A 104 4.81 -12.04 2.28
C VAL A 104 4.90 -11.36 3.65
N PRO A 105 5.38 -12.01 4.73
CA PRO A 105 5.48 -11.36 6.04
C PRO A 105 6.50 -10.20 6.03
N GLU A 106 7.61 -10.32 5.29
CA GLU A 106 8.58 -9.23 5.17
C GLU A 106 8.01 -8.01 4.43
N LEU A 107 7.31 -8.23 3.32
CA LEU A 107 6.63 -7.17 2.57
C LEU A 107 5.55 -6.50 3.41
N ARG A 108 4.76 -7.28 4.17
CA ARG A 108 3.76 -6.73 5.09
C ARG A 108 4.41 -5.89 6.18
N ALA A 109 5.48 -6.39 6.81
CA ALA A 109 6.21 -5.66 7.84
C ALA A 109 6.81 -4.34 7.32
N ALA A 110 7.19 -4.28 6.05
CA ALA A 110 7.71 -3.07 5.42
C ALA A 110 6.60 -2.06 5.03
N LEU A 111 5.47 -2.55 4.50
CA LEU A 111 4.42 -1.67 3.96
C LEU A 111 3.40 -1.19 5.00
N SER A 112 3.12 -1.98 6.04
CA SER A 112 2.16 -1.60 7.09
C SER A 112 2.56 -0.33 7.87
N PRO A 113 3.84 -0.12 8.26
CA PRO A 113 4.27 1.14 8.88
C PRO A 113 4.13 2.36 7.97
N ALA A 114 4.19 2.16 6.65
CA ALA A 114 3.92 3.21 5.66
C ALA A 114 2.41 3.47 5.44
N GLY A 115 1.55 2.78 6.20
CA GLY A 115 0.11 2.98 6.21
C GLY A 115 -0.67 2.13 5.20
N TYR A 116 -0.03 1.25 4.43
CA TYR A 116 -0.75 0.43 3.45
C TYR A 116 -1.66 -0.61 4.10
N HIS A 117 -2.87 -0.75 3.57
CA HIS A 117 -3.74 -1.90 3.81
C HIS A 117 -3.32 -3.04 2.87
N VAL A 118 -2.90 -4.18 3.43
CA VAL A 118 -2.29 -5.29 2.66
C VAL A 118 -3.13 -6.56 2.75
N GLN A 119 -3.49 -7.10 1.59
CA GLN A 119 -4.12 -8.41 1.42
C GLN A 119 -3.27 -9.32 0.55
N HIS A 120 -3.35 -10.63 0.75
CA HIS A 120 -2.67 -11.60 -0.10
C HIS A 120 -3.49 -12.88 -0.22
N LEU A 121 -3.28 -13.62 -1.31
CA LEU A 121 -3.88 -14.91 -1.59
C LEU A 121 -2.79 -15.83 -2.11
N PHE A 122 -2.54 -16.94 -1.42
CA PHE A 122 -1.68 -18.00 -1.93
C PHE A 122 -2.40 -18.79 -3.02
N ARG A 123 -1.67 -19.08 -4.10
CA ARG A 123 -2.05 -20.07 -5.09
C ARG A 123 -1.73 -21.44 -4.51
N GLU A 124 -2.77 -22.20 -4.19
CA GLU A 124 -2.63 -23.60 -3.80
C GLU A 124 -2.67 -24.47 -5.06
N VAL A 125 -1.51 -24.96 -5.50
CA VAL A 125 -1.41 -26.01 -6.54
C VAL A 125 -0.73 -27.22 -5.91
N PRO A 126 -1.38 -28.40 -5.90
CA PRO A 126 -0.78 -29.61 -5.35
C PRO A 126 0.58 -29.91 -6.01
N GLY A 127 1.64 -29.98 -5.21
CA GLY A 127 3.00 -30.29 -5.67
C GLY A 127 3.80 -29.10 -6.21
N GLU A 128 3.24 -27.89 -6.25
CA GLU A 128 3.99 -26.66 -6.53
C GLU A 128 4.28 -25.87 -5.25
N GLU A 129 5.31 -25.03 -5.31
CA GLU A 129 5.59 -24.08 -4.24
C GLU A 129 4.47 -23.04 -4.16
N ALA A 130 4.02 -22.76 -2.94
CA ALA A 130 2.98 -21.77 -2.70
C ALA A 130 3.51 -20.37 -3.01
N GLU A 131 2.99 -19.74 -4.06
CA GLU A 131 3.23 -18.34 -4.37
C GLU A 131 1.95 -17.53 -4.16
N ALA A 132 2.08 -16.30 -3.69
CA ALA A 132 0.96 -15.41 -3.44
C ALA A 132 0.88 -14.29 -4.47
N LEU A 133 -0.37 -13.88 -4.73
CA LEU A 133 -0.70 -12.54 -5.20
C LEU A 133 -0.91 -11.67 -3.97
N MET A 134 -0.30 -10.48 -3.94
CA MET A 134 -0.47 -9.52 -2.87
C MET A 134 -0.97 -8.18 -3.42
N LEU A 135 -1.96 -7.59 -2.77
CA LEU A 135 -2.46 -6.25 -3.06
C LEU A 135 -2.22 -5.35 -1.85
N ALA A 136 -1.67 -4.17 -2.07
CA ALA A 136 -1.55 -3.13 -1.07
C ALA A 136 -2.26 -1.86 -1.54
N VAL A 137 -3.10 -1.29 -0.67
CA VAL A 137 -3.91 -0.10 -0.94
C VAL A 137 -3.46 1.01 0.00
N ASN A 138 -3.23 2.20 -0.54
CA ASN A 138 -2.91 3.37 0.26
C ASN A 138 -4.21 4.01 0.80
N PRO A 139 -4.50 3.94 2.12
CA PRO A 139 -5.75 4.47 2.66
C PRO A 139 -5.82 6.00 2.65
N ALA A 140 -4.70 6.70 2.40
CA ALA A 140 -4.70 8.15 2.25
C ALA A 140 -5.41 8.60 0.97
N THR A 141 -5.56 7.71 -0.01
CA THR A 141 -6.11 8.03 -1.34
C THR A 141 -7.21 7.07 -1.80
N MET A 142 -7.36 5.90 -1.17
CA MET A 142 -8.35 4.89 -1.55
C MET A 142 -9.00 4.24 -0.34
N GLU A 143 -10.28 3.89 -0.46
CA GLU A 143 -10.99 3.11 0.54
C GLU A 143 -11.25 1.68 0.02
N VAL A 144 -10.93 0.69 0.85
CA VAL A 144 -11.30 -0.70 0.57
C VAL A 144 -12.77 -0.89 0.94
N GLY A 145 -13.65 -0.96 -0.05
CA GLY A 145 -15.07 -1.18 0.18
C GLY A 145 -15.38 -2.65 0.46
N GLU A 146 -14.91 -3.55 -0.40
CA GLU A 146 -15.11 -4.99 -0.29
C GLU A 146 -13.83 -5.73 -0.68
N SER A 147 -13.57 -6.86 -0.02
CA SER A 147 -12.48 -7.77 -0.36
C SER A 147 -12.93 -9.23 -0.30
N GLY A 148 -12.58 -10.01 -1.31
CA GLY A 148 -12.83 -11.45 -1.32
C GLY A 148 -12.06 -12.18 -2.42
N ASP A 149 -11.93 -13.48 -2.22
CA ASP A 149 -11.24 -14.37 -3.15
C ASP A 149 -12.25 -15.07 -4.04
N LEU A 150 -12.21 -14.75 -5.33
CA LEU A 150 -12.95 -15.47 -6.37
C LEU A 150 -12.23 -16.78 -6.68
N LEU A 151 -12.25 -17.71 -5.74
CA LEU A 151 -11.99 -19.12 -6.04
C LEU A 151 -13.33 -19.71 -6.48
N ALA A 152 -13.48 -19.95 -7.78
CA ALA A 152 -14.62 -20.68 -8.30
C ALA A 152 -14.69 -22.03 -7.60
N ARG A 153 -15.61 -22.18 -6.64
CA ARG A 153 -16.08 -23.48 -6.21
C ARG A 153 -16.80 -24.09 -7.42
N HIS A 154 -16.08 -24.86 -8.23
CA HIS A 154 -16.71 -25.82 -9.13
C HIS A 154 -17.46 -26.84 -8.26
N GLY A 155 -18.71 -26.52 -7.91
CA GLY A 155 -19.55 -27.42 -7.13
C GLY A 155 -20.78 -26.81 -6.46
N ASP A 156 -20.90 -25.49 -6.35
CA ASP A 156 -22.07 -24.89 -5.67
C ASP A 156 -22.59 -23.67 -6.43
N ALA A 157 -23.38 -23.92 -7.47
CA ALA A 157 -24.12 -22.90 -8.22
C ALA A 157 -25.29 -22.29 -7.43
N THR A 158 -25.22 -22.31 -6.09
CA THR A 158 -26.24 -21.79 -5.19
C THR A 158 -25.64 -21.02 -4.01
N ARG A 159 -24.70 -20.10 -4.27
CA ARG A 159 -24.58 -18.90 -3.41
C ARG A 159 -24.47 -17.64 -4.26
N ARG A 160 -25.48 -16.80 -4.07
CA ARG A 160 -25.65 -15.44 -4.56
C ARG A 160 -24.40 -14.60 -4.28
N TRP A 161 -23.95 -13.88 -5.31
CA TRP A 161 -23.64 -12.46 -5.29
C TRP A 161 -24.02 -11.89 -6.65
#